data_AF-A0A938PKI1-F1
#
_entry.id   AF-A0A938PKI1-F1
#
_cell.length_a   1.000
_cell.length_b   1.000
_cell.length_c   1.000
_cell.angle_alpha   90.00
_cell.angle_beta   90.00
_cell.angle_gamma   90.00
#
_symmetry.space_group_name_H-M   'P 1'
#
loop_
_entity.id
_entity.type
_entity.pdbx_description
1 polymer ?
#
loop_
_entity_poly.entity_id
_entity_poly.type
_entity_poly.pdbx_seq_one_letter_code
_entity_poly.pdbx_strand_id
1 'polypeptide(L)'
;MLERKGVYFRVRQSPAPAESSQLEEEGYAVISGVLAADEIAALKAELERVYRDFPADPRLMHLDPEEREDFRYQMFNRSAEARATIAHPRILEVVEPLLGEDCHVIANTCWRNPPPSRNQHGGGAWHIDAGPHIPRPEGIP
;
A
#
# COMPACT_ATOMS: atom_id res chain seq x y z
N MET A 1 -5.06 0.38 19.42
CA MET A 1 -3.59 0.53 19.21
C MET A 1 -2.70 -0.32 20.13
N LEU A 2 -1.47 -0.60 19.70
CA LEU A 2 -0.48 -1.52 20.25
C LEU A 2 0.85 -0.82 20.64
N GLU A 3 1.56 -1.42 21.59
CA GLU A 3 2.96 -1.13 21.92
C GLU A 3 3.73 -2.43 22.24
N ARG A 4 4.99 -2.51 21.81
CA ARG A 4 5.85 -3.65 22.13
C ARG A 4 6.37 -3.56 23.57
N LYS A 5 6.22 -4.66 24.32
CA LYS A 5 6.86 -4.87 25.63
C LYS A 5 7.57 -6.22 25.67
N GLY A 6 8.88 -6.18 25.44
CA GLY A 6 9.69 -7.40 25.26
C GLY A 6 9.29 -8.10 23.97
N VAL A 7 8.88 -9.37 24.07
CA VAL A 7 8.43 -10.19 22.93
C VAL A 7 6.91 -10.13 22.67
N TYR A 8 6.16 -9.40 23.49
CA TYR A 8 4.70 -9.33 23.41
C TYR A 8 4.20 -7.93 23.08
N PHE A 9 3.02 -7.85 22.48
CA PHE A 9 2.26 -6.62 22.34
C PHE A 9 1.31 -6.40 23.51
N ARG A 10 1.07 -5.13 23.85
CA ARG A 10 0.05 -4.70 24.81
C ARG A 10 -0.76 -3.57 24.21
N VAL A 11 -1.92 -3.29 24.81
CA VAL A 11 -2.69 -2.09 24.49
C VAL A 11 -1.84 -0.87 24.81
N ARG A 12 -1.60 -0.04 23.79
CA ARG A 12 -0.84 1.20 23.91
C ARG A 12 -1.44 2.10 24.97
N GLN A 13 -0.62 2.62 25.88
CA GLN A 13 -1.02 3.66 26.85
C GLN A 13 -0.39 5.02 26.54
N SER A 14 0.67 5.01 25.73
CA SER A 14 1.32 6.22 25.24
C SER A 14 0.51 6.88 24.11
N PRO A 15 0.64 8.20 23.92
CA PRO A 15 0.05 8.87 22.76
C PRO A 15 0.53 8.25 21.44
N ALA A 16 -0.34 8.31 20.43
CA ALA A 16 -0.03 8.00 19.04
C ALA A 16 -0.30 9.24 18.17
N PRO A 17 0.24 9.30 16.95
CA PRO A 17 -0.11 10.36 16.00
C PRO A 17 -1.62 10.45 15.73
N ALA A 18 -2.12 11.64 15.44
CA ALA A 18 -3.52 11.85 15.12
C ALA A 18 -3.98 11.03 13.90
N GLU A 19 -3.10 10.84 12.92
CA GLU A 19 -3.35 10.02 11.73
C GLU A 19 -3.54 8.55 12.08
N SER A 20 -2.91 8.05 13.15
CA SER A 20 -3.16 6.68 13.62
C SER A 20 -4.57 6.55 14.19
N SER A 21 -5.05 7.54 14.94
CA SER A 21 -6.42 7.56 15.46
C SER A 21 -7.44 7.67 14.33
N GLN A 22 -7.20 8.55 13.35
CA GLN A 22 -8.05 8.66 12.17
C GLN A 22 -8.14 7.32 11.41
N LEU A 23 -7.00 6.64 11.21
CA LEU A 23 -6.98 5.35 10.53
C LEU A 23 -7.75 4.27 11.30
N GLU A 24 -7.68 4.27 12.65
CA GLU A 24 -8.45 3.34 13.50
C GLU A 24 -9.96 3.60 13.42
N GLU A 25 -10.37 4.87 13.40
CA GLU A 25 -11.77 5.30 13.49
C GLU A 25 -12.49 5.35 12.13
N GLU A 26 -11.81 5.84 11.09
CA GLU A 26 -12.38 6.11 9.76
C GLU A 26 -11.96 5.09 8.71
N GLY A 27 -10.98 4.24 8.99
CA GLY A 27 -10.45 3.26 8.04
C GLY A 27 -9.50 3.84 6.98
N TYR A 28 -9.14 5.12 7.07
CA TYR A 28 -8.13 5.77 6.24
C TYR A 28 -7.47 6.94 7.00
N ALA A 29 -6.29 7.38 6.54
CA ALA A 29 -5.66 8.62 6.99
C ALA A 29 -4.82 9.25 5.87
N VAL A 30 -4.63 10.57 5.92
CA VAL A 30 -3.81 11.31 4.95
C VAL A 30 -2.58 11.89 5.64
N ILE A 31 -1.41 11.36 5.31
CA ILE A 31 -0.13 11.89 5.78
C ILE A 31 0.45 12.79 4.68
N SER A 32 0.42 14.10 4.92
CA SER A 32 0.88 15.08 3.93
C SER A 32 2.40 15.25 3.96
N GLY A 33 3.01 15.43 2.79
CA GLY A 33 4.43 15.77 2.67
C GLY A 33 5.39 14.71 3.20
N VAL A 34 5.02 13.43 3.13
CA VAL A 34 5.88 12.32 3.58
C VAL A 34 7.19 12.27 2.81
N LEU A 35 7.12 12.45 1.49
CA LEU A 35 8.29 12.43 0.61
C LEU A 35 8.60 13.84 0.13
N ALA A 36 9.88 14.20 0.15
CA ALA A 36 10.39 15.40 -0.47
C ALA A 36 10.37 15.30 -2.01
N ALA A 37 10.52 16.44 -2.68
CA ALA A 37 10.42 16.52 -4.14
C ALA A 37 11.50 15.68 -4.87
N ASP A 38 12.70 15.63 -4.32
CA ASP A 38 13.81 14.82 -4.80
C ASP A 38 13.60 13.32 -4.55
N GLU A 39 13.06 12.93 -3.39
CA GLU A 39 12.65 11.55 -3.11
C GLU A 39 11.57 11.05 -4.07
N ILE A 40 10.58 11.91 -4.37
CA ILE A 40 9.56 11.62 -5.38
C ILE A 40 10.19 11.44 -6.77
N ALA A 41 11.12 12.32 -7.15
CA ALA A 41 11.79 12.24 -8.44
C ALA A 41 12.64 10.96 -8.57
N ALA A 42 13.38 10.59 -7.52
CA ALA A 42 14.18 9.38 -7.46
C ALA A 42 13.30 8.12 -7.55
N LEU A 43 12.24 8.05 -6.72
CA LEU A 43 11.30 6.94 -6.76
C LEU A 43 10.68 6.80 -8.16
N LYS A 44 10.22 7.90 -8.76
CA LYS A 44 9.67 7.88 -10.11
C LYS A 44 10.66 7.33 -11.13
N ALA A 45 11.91 7.81 -11.13
CA ALA A 45 12.93 7.35 -12.07
C ALA A 45 13.21 5.84 -11.93
N GLU A 46 13.24 5.34 -10.70
CA GLU A 46 13.42 3.92 -10.42
C GLU A 46 12.21 3.08 -10.88
N LEU A 47 10.99 3.53 -10.60
CA LEU A 47 9.79 2.84 -11.07
C LEU A 47 9.77 2.78 -12.60
N GLU A 48 10.08 3.89 -13.29
CA GLU A 48 10.23 3.91 -14.74
C GLU A 48 11.29 2.92 -15.26
N ARG A 49 12.41 2.77 -14.54
CA ARG A 49 13.42 1.76 -14.85
C ARG A 49 12.86 0.35 -14.70
N VAL A 50 12.16 0.05 -13.61
CA VAL A 50 11.58 -1.29 -13.39
C VAL A 50 10.61 -1.67 -14.51
N TYR A 51 9.77 -0.75 -14.99
CA TYR A 51 8.87 -1.06 -16.11
C TYR A 51 9.60 -1.32 -17.43
N ARG A 52 10.76 -0.69 -17.68
CA ARG A 52 11.59 -0.99 -18.86
C ARG A 52 12.29 -2.33 -18.75
N ASP A 53 12.83 -2.63 -17.56
CA ASP A 53 13.75 -3.75 -17.38
C ASP A 53 13.03 -5.07 -17.07
N PHE A 54 11.81 -5.00 -16.51
CA PHE A 54 11.02 -6.17 -16.13
C PHE A 54 9.71 -6.23 -16.93
N PRO A 55 9.39 -7.39 -17.54
CA PRO A 55 8.10 -7.59 -18.20
C PRO A 55 6.96 -7.64 -17.17
N ALA A 56 5.72 -7.54 -17.65
CA ALA A 56 4.54 -7.77 -16.82
C ALA A 56 4.58 -9.13 -16.10
N ASP A 57 4.10 -9.15 -14.86
CA ASP A 57 4.05 -10.36 -14.04
C ASP A 57 2.97 -11.35 -14.54
N PRO A 58 3.24 -12.67 -14.53
CA PRO A 58 2.31 -13.69 -15.04
C PRO A 58 1.15 -14.01 -14.08
N ARG A 59 0.86 -13.15 -13.09
CA ARG A 59 -0.11 -13.44 -12.01
C ARG A 59 -1.57 -13.37 -12.42
N LEU A 60 -1.87 -12.57 -13.45
CA LEU A 60 -3.23 -12.33 -13.92
C LEU A 60 -3.36 -12.79 -15.37
N MET A 61 -3.08 -14.07 -15.65
CA MET A 61 -3.10 -14.61 -17.03
C MET A 61 -4.46 -14.50 -17.72
N HIS A 62 -5.54 -14.22 -16.98
CA HIS A 62 -6.87 -13.96 -17.52
C HIS A 62 -7.06 -12.51 -18.00
N LEU A 63 -6.18 -11.58 -17.61
CA LEU A 63 -6.18 -10.22 -18.12
C LEU A 63 -5.48 -10.14 -19.47
N ASP A 64 -5.89 -9.16 -20.27
CA ASP A 64 -5.25 -8.89 -21.54
C ASP A 64 -3.76 -8.55 -21.33
N PRO A 65 -2.86 -8.97 -22.25
CA PRO A 65 -1.43 -8.66 -22.13
C PRO A 65 -1.13 -7.18 -21.94
N GLU A 66 -1.90 -6.30 -22.60
CA GLU A 66 -1.73 -4.85 -22.46
C GLU A 66 -2.15 -4.32 -21.08
N GLU A 67 -3.19 -4.89 -20.46
CA GLU A 67 -3.62 -4.52 -19.10
C GLU A 67 -2.61 -5.00 -18.06
N ARG A 68 -1.96 -6.14 -18.29
CA ARG A 68 -0.89 -6.62 -17.40
C ARG A 68 0.32 -5.69 -17.38
N GLU A 69 0.53 -4.91 -18.44
CA GLU A 69 1.61 -3.91 -18.49
C GLU A 69 1.40 -2.75 -17.53
N ASP A 70 0.19 -2.56 -16.98
CA ASP A 70 -0.13 -1.47 -16.06
C ASP A 70 0.30 -1.74 -14.61
N PHE A 71 0.78 -2.96 -14.31
CA PHE A 71 1.20 -3.33 -12.95
C PHE A 71 2.61 -3.92 -12.94
N ARG A 72 3.32 -3.66 -11.84
CA ARG A 72 4.51 -4.43 -11.45
C ARG A 72 4.36 -4.83 -9.99
N TYR A 73 4.31 -6.13 -9.74
CA TYR A 73 4.19 -6.68 -8.40
C TYR A 73 5.55 -6.79 -7.72
N GLN A 74 5.52 -6.99 -6.40
CA GLN A 74 6.71 -7.28 -5.59
C GLN A 74 7.79 -6.20 -5.72
N MET A 75 7.38 -4.93 -5.76
CA MET A 75 8.32 -3.81 -5.94
C MET A 75 9.36 -3.73 -4.81
N PHE A 76 8.98 -4.16 -3.60
CA PHE A 76 9.87 -4.41 -2.48
C PHE A 76 11.08 -5.30 -2.84
N ASN A 77 10.92 -6.29 -3.73
CA ASN A 77 12.00 -7.19 -4.15
C ASN A 77 12.83 -6.62 -5.32
N ARG A 78 12.35 -5.55 -5.98
CA ARG A 78 12.89 -5.06 -7.26
C ARG A 78 13.58 -3.70 -7.16
N SER A 79 13.22 -2.91 -6.15
CA SER A 79 13.62 -1.50 -6.04
C SER A 79 14.09 -1.18 -4.62
N ALA A 80 15.24 -0.52 -4.50
CA ALA A 80 15.73 -0.02 -3.21
C ALA A 80 14.91 1.17 -2.74
N GLU A 81 14.48 2.00 -3.67
CA GLU A 81 13.68 3.21 -3.49
C GLU A 81 12.29 2.82 -2.99
N ALA A 82 11.64 1.81 -3.58
CA ALA A 82 10.36 1.30 -3.09
C ALA A 82 10.47 0.76 -1.64
N ARG A 83 11.58 0.07 -1.31
CA ARG A 83 11.84 -0.37 0.07
C ARG A 83 12.02 0.81 1.01
N ALA A 84 12.81 1.81 0.62
CA ALA A 84 13.03 3.01 1.40
C ALA A 84 11.73 3.79 1.64
N THR A 85 10.89 3.93 0.61
CA THR A 85 9.58 4.58 0.71
C THR A 85 8.66 3.84 1.68
N ILE A 86 8.53 2.51 1.59
CA ILE A 86 7.66 1.75 2.51
C ILE A 86 8.18 1.81 3.94
N ALA A 87 9.50 1.79 4.13
CA ALA A 87 10.15 1.91 5.43
C ALA A 87 10.30 3.36 5.91
N HIS A 88 9.65 4.34 5.26
CA HIS A 88 9.81 5.74 5.60
C HIS A 88 9.36 5.97 7.07
N PRO A 89 10.19 6.60 7.93
CA PRO A 89 9.90 6.70 9.37
C PRO A 89 8.53 7.30 9.68
N ARG A 90 8.10 8.31 8.90
CA ARG A 90 6.79 8.95 9.08
C ARG A 90 5.61 8.01 8.75
N ILE A 91 5.79 7.07 7.83
CA ILE A 91 4.76 6.06 7.52
C ILE A 91 4.70 5.05 8.68
N LEU A 92 5.85 4.55 9.12
CA LEU A 92 5.94 3.60 10.23
C LEU A 92 5.38 4.17 11.54
N GLU A 93 5.68 5.44 11.85
CA GLU A 93 5.15 6.13 13.02
C GLU A 93 3.61 6.10 13.09
N VAL A 94 2.94 6.15 11.93
CA VAL A 94 1.47 6.13 11.85
C VAL A 94 0.92 4.70 11.88
N VAL A 95 1.61 3.75 11.24
CA VAL A 95 1.12 2.38 11.03
C VAL A 95 1.45 1.43 12.20
N GLU A 96 2.63 1.54 12.80
CA GLU A 96 3.08 0.66 13.88
C GLU A 96 2.22 0.72 15.15
N PRO A 97 1.62 1.86 15.56
CA PRO A 97 0.64 1.87 16.65
C PRO A 97 -0.59 1.01 16.37
N LEU A 98 -0.89 0.67 15.11
CA LEU A 98 -2.06 -0.13 14.74
C LEU A 98 -1.70 -1.60 14.53
N LEU A 99 -0.58 -1.85 13.85
CA LEU A 99 -0.16 -3.19 13.43
C LEU A 99 0.93 -3.81 14.29
N GLY A 100 1.57 -3.01 15.16
CA GLY A 100 2.75 -3.38 15.94
C GLY A 100 4.07 -3.00 15.25
N GLU A 101 5.12 -2.79 16.05
CA GLU A 101 6.47 -2.40 15.60
C GLU A 101 7.23 -3.53 14.86
N ASP A 102 6.59 -4.67 14.57
CA ASP A 102 7.10 -5.71 13.66
C ASP A 102 6.14 -6.00 12.50
N CYS A 103 5.36 -5.02 12.05
CA CYS A 103 4.47 -5.23 10.91
C CYS A 103 5.25 -5.67 9.64
N HIS A 104 4.62 -6.50 8.80
CA HIS A 104 5.25 -7.12 7.64
C HIS A 104 4.61 -6.62 6.34
N VAL A 105 5.44 -6.41 5.31
CA VAL A 105 4.97 -6.14 3.95
C VAL A 105 4.59 -7.45 3.28
N ILE A 106 3.29 -7.68 3.10
CA ILE A 106 2.77 -8.90 2.44
C ILE A 106 2.68 -8.75 0.91
N ALA A 107 2.49 -7.52 0.44
CA ALA A 107 2.38 -7.19 -0.97
C ALA A 107 2.76 -5.72 -1.18
N ASN A 108 3.38 -5.45 -2.34
CA ASN A 108 3.69 -4.10 -2.76
C ASN A 108 3.69 -4.06 -4.30
N THR A 109 2.72 -3.35 -4.85
CA THR A 109 2.46 -3.26 -6.29
C THR A 109 2.64 -1.81 -6.72
N CYS A 110 3.37 -1.59 -7.80
CA CYS A 110 3.35 -0.31 -8.50
C CYS A 110 2.29 -0.36 -9.59
N TRP A 111 1.47 0.69 -9.67
CA TRP A 111 0.36 0.82 -10.61
C TRP A 111 0.64 1.98 -11.58
N ARG A 112 0.33 1.78 -12.85
CA ARG A 112 0.20 2.84 -13.86
C ARG A 112 -1.25 2.95 -14.27
N ASN A 113 -1.75 4.17 -14.34
CA ASN A 113 -3.09 4.46 -14.86
C ASN A 113 -2.92 5.25 -16.16
N PRO A 114 -2.74 4.59 -17.32
CA PRO A 114 -2.65 5.29 -18.58
C PRO A 114 -3.98 5.99 -18.91
N PRO A 115 -3.98 6.93 -19.89
CA PRO A 115 -5.20 7.60 -20.31
C PRO A 115 -6.32 6.62 -20.73
N PRO A 116 -7.60 7.02 -20.65
CA PRO A 116 -8.76 6.15 -20.92
C PRO A 116 -8.78 5.51 -22.32
N SER A 117 -8.03 6.06 -23.28
CA SER A 117 -7.86 5.45 -24.61
C SER A 117 -7.15 4.09 -24.58
N ARG A 118 -6.40 3.79 -23.50
CA ARG A 118 -5.78 2.49 -23.21
C ARG A 118 -6.34 1.84 -21.96
N ASN A 119 -6.85 2.64 -21.04
CA ASN A 119 -7.33 2.20 -19.75
C ASN A 119 -8.86 2.05 -19.76
N GLN A 120 -9.35 0.83 -19.91
CA GLN A 120 -10.78 0.53 -19.93
C GLN A 120 -11.39 0.39 -18.53
N HIS A 121 -10.57 0.26 -17.48
CA HIS A 121 -11.10 0.03 -16.14
C HIS A 121 -11.77 1.27 -15.55
N GLY A 122 -11.50 2.49 -16.06
CA GLY A 122 -12.30 3.70 -15.75
C GLY A 122 -12.26 4.18 -14.29
N GLY A 123 -11.35 3.61 -13.50
CA GLY A 123 -11.38 3.65 -12.04
C GLY A 123 -12.10 2.41 -11.48
N GLY A 124 -11.53 1.77 -10.46
CA GLY A 124 -12.12 0.55 -9.89
C GLY A 124 -13.54 0.78 -9.36
N ALA A 125 -14.41 -0.23 -9.46
CA ALA A 125 -15.72 -0.22 -8.81
C ALA A 125 -15.57 -0.09 -7.27
N TRP A 126 -16.64 0.26 -6.56
CA TRP A 126 -16.63 0.26 -5.10
C TRP A 126 -16.20 -1.11 -4.56
N HIS A 127 -15.10 -1.14 -3.80
CA HIS A 127 -14.53 -2.35 -3.21
C HIS A 127 -13.79 -2.01 -1.91
N ILE A 128 -13.37 -3.05 -1.18
CA ILE A 128 -12.42 -2.97 -0.08
C ILE A 128 -11.26 -3.93 -0.37
N ASP A 129 -10.02 -3.48 -0.15
CA ASP A 129 -8.80 -4.21 -0.54
C ASP A 129 -8.64 -5.54 0.22
N ALA A 130 -8.97 -5.53 1.51
CA ALA A 130 -9.10 -6.73 2.31
C ALA A 130 -10.59 -7.05 2.43
N GLY A 131 -10.99 -8.21 1.90
CA GLY A 131 -12.41 -8.59 1.85
C GLY A 131 -13.08 -8.58 3.22
N PRO A 132 -14.41 -8.39 3.29
CA PRO A 132 -15.10 -8.56 4.55
C PRO A 132 -15.13 -10.07 4.83
N HIS A 133 -14.37 -10.51 5.84
CA HIS A 133 -14.56 -11.84 6.43
C HIS A 133 -15.76 -11.88 7.40
N ILE A 134 -16.51 -10.77 7.53
CA ILE A 134 -17.72 -10.74 8.33
C ILE A 134 -18.90 -11.06 7.41
N PRO A 135 -19.45 -12.29 7.46
CA PRO A 135 -20.68 -12.60 6.77
C PRO A 135 -21.77 -11.62 7.24
N ARG A 136 -22.51 -11.05 6.29
CA ARG A 136 -23.68 -10.26 6.66
C ARG A 136 -24.73 -11.17 7.31
N PRO A 137 -25.46 -10.69 8.33
CA PRO A 137 -26.64 -11.39 8.81
C PRO A 137 -27.63 -11.64 7.67
N GLU A 138 -28.31 -12.77 7.74
CA GLU A 138 -29.38 -13.11 6.79
C GLU A 138 -30.45 -12.00 6.78
N GLY A 139 -30.86 -11.55 5.59
CA GLY A 139 -31.93 -10.57 5.42
C GLY A 139 -31.54 -9.09 5.50
N ILE A 140 -30.27 -8.75 5.73
CA ILE A 140 -29.78 -7.36 5.56
C ILE A 140 -29.35 -7.18 4.09
N PRO A 141 -29.93 -6.21 3.32
CA PRO A 141 -29.64 -6.01 1.90
C PRO A 141 -28.21 -5.58 1.61
#